data_AF-A0A529QU33-F1
#
_entry.id   AF-A0A529QU33-F1
#
_cell.length_a   1.000
_cell.length_b   1.000
_cell.length_c   1.000
_cell.angle_alpha   90.00
_cell.angle_beta   90.00
_cell.angle_gamma   90.00
#
_symmetry.space_group_name_H-M   'P 1'
#
loop_
_entity.id
_entity.type
_entity.pdbx_description
1 polymer ?
#
loop_
_entity_poly.entity_id
_entity_poly.type
_entity_poly.pdbx_seq_one_letter_code
_entity_poly.pdbx_strand_id
1 'polypeptide(L)' 'MNGPIFEALKRTLKAKGLTYRTLAERMGVSEPTVKRIFHEKNCKLDRLMEICVAADVELENVLGAM' A
#
# COMPACT_ATOMS: atom_id res chain seq x y z
N MET A 1 -12.56 9.56 3.36
CA MET A 1 -11.18 10.03 3.06
C MET A 1 -10.22 8.89 3.36
N ASN A 2 -9.54 8.33 2.37
CA ASN A 2 -8.60 7.20 2.60
C ASN A 2 -7.19 7.68 2.99
N GLY A 3 -6.98 8.99 3.12
CA GLY A 3 -5.66 9.60 3.33
C GLY A 3 -4.84 9.03 4.49
N PRO A 4 -5.40 8.85 5.69
CA PRO A 4 -4.67 8.29 6.84
C PRO A 4 -4.15 6.86 6.59
N ILE A 5 -4.96 6.01 5.94
CA ILE A 5 -4.62 4.62 5.61
C ILE A 5 -3.38 4.57 4.70
N PHE A 6 -3.32 5.43 3.68
CA PHE A 6 -2.17 5.47 2.77
C PHE A 6 -0.88 5.99 3.44
N GLU A 7 -1.00 6.88 4.44
CA GLU A 7 0.15 7.30 5.23
C GLU A 7 0.63 6.20 6.18
N ALA A 8 -0.28 5.46 6.81
CA ALA A 8 0.05 4.28 7.61
C ALA A 8 0.77 3.22 6.74
N LEU A 9 0.25 2.90 5.56
CA LEU A 9 0.91 2.01 4.60
C LEU A 9 2.31 2.51 4.23
N LYS A 10 2.49 3.78 3.89
CA LYS A 10 3.83 4.33 3.58
C LYS A 10 4.82 4.12 4.72
N ARG A 11 4.40 4.35 5.98
CA ARG A 11 5.24 4.14 7.16
C ARG A 11 5.63 2.68 7.30
N THR A 12 4.67 1.78 7.13
CA THR A 12 4.89 0.33 7.14
C THR A 12 5.87 -0.13 6.06
N LEU A 13 5.69 0.33 4.82
CA LEU A 13 6.60 0.02 3.71
C LEU A 13 8.03 0.49 4.03
N LYS A 14 8.17 1.71 4.55
CA LYS A 14 9.47 2.26 4.94
C LYS A 14 10.12 1.45 6.07
N ALA A 15 9.35 1.05 7.08
CA ALA A 15 9.84 0.22 8.18
C ALA A 15 10.30 -1.18 7.72
N LYS A 16 9.63 -1.75 6.72
CA LYS A 16 9.99 -3.04 6.10
C LYS A 16 11.05 -2.94 4.99
N GLY A 17 11.53 -1.75 4.64
CA GLY A 17 12.45 -1.56 3.51
C GLY A 17 11.85 -1.90 2.14
N LEU A 18 10.50 -1.91 2.02
CA LEU A 18 9.81 -2.23 0.79
C LEU A 18 9.73 -1.00 -0.13
N THR A 19 10.02 -1.20 -1.41
CA THR A 19 9.93 -0.16 -2.43
C THR A 19 8.65 -0.30 -3.25
N TYR A 20 8.22 0.78 -3.92
CA TYR A 20 7.09 0.69 -4.85
C TYR A 20 7.36 -0.26 -6.02
N ARG A 21 8.62 -0.42 -6.43
CA ARG A 21 9.02 -1.40 -7.42
C ARG A 21 8.76 -2.84 -6.94
N THR A 22 9.17 -3.15 -5.71
CA THR A 22 8.92 -4.47 -5.10
C THR A 22 7.43 -4.75 -4.95
N LEU A 23 6.64 -3.75 -4.54
CA LEU A 23 5.18 -3.85 -4.51
C LEU A 23 4.60 -4.15 -5.90
N ALA A 24 5.05 -3.40 -6.91
CA ALA A 24 4.58 -3.54 -8.28
C ALA A 24 4.87 -4.94 -8.84
N GLU A 25 6.09 -5.45 -8.61
CA GLU A 25 6.49 -6.82 -8.95
C GLU A 25 5.58 -7.86 -8.29
N ARG A 26 5.32 -7.74 -6.98
CA ARG A 26 4.45 -8.66 -6.22
C ARG A 26 2.98 -8.59 -6.64
N MET A 27 2.52 -7.41 -7.05
CA MET A 27 1.14 -7.16 -7.49
C MET A 27 0.93 -7.44 -8.99
N GLY A 28 1.98 -7.73 -9.76
CA GLY A 28 1.89 -7.91 -11.21
C GLY A 28 1.48 -6.65 -11.97
N VAL A 29 1.86 -5.47 -11.48
CA VAL A 29 1.54 -4.17 -12.11
C VAL A 29 2.81 -3.35 -12.36
N SER A 30 2.68 -2.20 -13.02
CA SER A 30 3.81 -1.28 -13.23
C SER A 30 4.08 -0.43 -11.97
N GLU A 31 5.35 -0.07 -11.72
CA GLU A 31 5.69 0.85 -10.61
C GLU A 31 4.94 2.19 -10.69
N PRO A 32 4.74 2.82 -11.86
CA PRO A 32 3.88 4.01 -11.99
C PRO A 32 2.45 3.78 -11.51
N THR A 33 1.88 2.58 -11.69
CA THR A 33 0.54 2.25 -11.17
C THR A 33 0.50 2.34 -9.65
N VAL A 34 1.51 1.79 -8.97
CA VAL A 34 1.62 1.87 -7.50
C VAL A 34 1.81 3.31 -7.06
N LYS A 35 2.72 4.06 -7.70
CA LYS A 35 2.93 5.50 -7.40
C LYS A 35 1.65 6.31 -7.52
N ARG A 36 0.86 6.07 -8.57
CA ARG A 36 -0.42 6.74 -8.80
C ARG A 36 -1.41 6.46 -7.67
N ILE A 37 -1.56 5.20 -7.26
CA ILE A 37 -2.45 4.81 -6.13
C ILE A 37 -2.06 5.55 -4.84
N PHE A 38 -0.78 5.56 -4.49
CA PHE A 38 -0.28 6.23 -3.29
C PHE A 38 -0.31 7.77 -3.38
N HIS A 39 -0.27 8.34 -4.59
CA HIS A 39 -0.40 9.78 -4.81
C HIS A 39 -1.85 10.24 -4.73
N GLU A 40 -2.77 9.55 -5.42
CA GLU A 40 -4.20 9.82 -5.39
C GLU A 40 -4.83 9.48 -4.03
N LYS A 41 -4.14 8.66 -3.21
CA LYS A 41 -4.62 8.12 -1.94
C LYS A 41 -6.00 7.48 -2.11
N ASN A 42 -6.19 6.78 -3.22
CA ASN A 42 -7.47 6.20 -3.60
C ASN A 42 -7.30 4.91 -4.39
N CYS A 43 -8.08 3.90 -4.02
CA CYS A 43 -8.23 2.65 -4.77
C CYS A 43 -9.48 1.90 -4.27
N LYS A 44 -9.89 0.86 -5.00
CA LYS A 44 -10.92 -0.08 -4.53
C LYS A 44 -10.38 -0.92 -3.37
N LEU A 45 -11.27 -1.47 -2.54
CA LEU A 45 -10.89 -2.30 -1.39
C LEU A 45 -10.02 -3.50 -1.81
N ASP A 46 -10.36 -4.19 -2.89
CA ASP A 46 -9.56 -5.33 -3.39
C ASP A 46 -8.11 -4.92 -3.69
N ARG A 47 -7.93 -3.72 -4.25
CA ARG A 47 -6.60 -3.19 -4.54
C ARG A 47 -5.84 -2.83 -3.27
N LEU A 48 -6.53 -2.34 -2.24
CA LEU A 48 -5.95 -2.09 -0.93
C LEU A 48 -5.49 -3.40 -0.28
N MET A 49 -6.32 -4.45 -0.38
CA MET A 49 -5.98 -5.79 0.10
C MET A 49 -4.77 -6.37 -0.63
N GLU A 50 -4.71 -6.25 -1.96
CA GLU A 50 -3.52 -6.64 -2.74
C GLU A 50 -2.25 -5.92 -2.27
N ILE A 51 -2.32 -4.62 -1.99
CA ILE A 51 -1.18 -3.85 -1.46
C ILE A 51 -0.77 -4.38 -0.08
N CYS A 52 -1.73 -4.69 0.78
CA CYS A 52 -1.47 -5.24 2.12
C CYS A 52 -0.79 -6.60 2.02
N VAL A 53 -1.30 -7.51 1.19
CA VAL A 53 -0.69 -8.83 0.91
C VAL A 53 0.72 -8.66 0.34
N ALA A 54 0.90 -7.80 -0.67
CA ALA A 54 2.20 -7.54 -1.26
C ALA A 54 3.20 -6.90 -0.29
N ALA A 55 2.70 -6.15 0.71
CA ALA A 55 3.49 -5.58 1.80
C ALA A 55 3.63 -6.52 3.01
N ASP A 56 3.05 -7.72 2.94
CA ASP A 56 3.05 -8.73 4.00
C ASP A 56 2.45 -8.17 5.32
N VAL A 57 1.39 -7.38 5.22
CA VAL A 57 0.70 -6.78 6.37
C VAL A 57 -0.78 -7.06 6.34
N GLU A 58 -1.35 -7.22 7.53
CA GLU A 58 -2.79 -7.32 7.72
C GLU A 58 -3.42 -5.93 7.68
N LEU A 59 -4.60 -5.83 7.05
CA LEU A 59 -5.33 -4.58 6.95
C LEU A 59 -5.69 -4.01 8.33
N GLU A 60 -5.94 -4.86 9.32
CA GLU A 60 -6.25 -4.46 10.69
C GLU A 60 -5.09 -3.68 11.33
N ASN A 61 -3.84 -4.09 11.10
CA ASN A 61 -2.66 -3.34 11.58
C ASN A 61 -2.53 -1.96 10.94
N VAL A 62 -3.04 -1.79 9.73
CA VAL A 62 -3.06 -0.50 9.03
C VAL A 62 -4.17 0.41 9.57
N LEU A 63 -5.32 -0.16 9.93
CA LEU A 63 -6.48 0.57 10.48
C LEU A 63 -6.33 0.89 11.97
N GLY A 64 -5.75 -0.01 12.76
CA GLY A 64 -5.50 0.18 14.20
C GLY A 64 -4.34 1.13 14.52
N ALA A 65 -3.58 1.55 13.50
CA ALA A 65 -2.54 2.58 13.60
C ALA A 65 -3.08 4.01 13.39
N MET A 66 -4.40 4.18 13.29
CA MET A 66 -5.10 5.48 13.16
C MET A 66 -5.52 6.06 14.50
#